data_AF-W1YPX8-F1
#
_entry.id   AF-W1YPX8-F1
#
_cell.length_a   1.000
_cell.length_b   1.000
_cell.length_c   1.000
_cell.angle_alpha   90.00
_cell.angle_beta   90.00
_cell.angle_gamma   90.00
#
_symmetry.space_group_name_H-M   'P 1'
#
loop_
_entity.id
_entity.type
_entity.pdbx_description
1 polymer ?
#
loop_
_entity_poly.entity_id
_entity_poly.type
_entity_poly.pdbx_seq_one_letter_code
_entity_poly.pdbx_strand_id
1 'polypeptide(L)' 'FDGQNYIVQGSIESKGDYECSRCLTTTEHDRKDSFEEIFSDSRDAAEDVIPFDGEEIDLTELIRDTLIINEPSQVL' A
#
# COMPACT_ATOMS: atom_id res chain seq x y z
N PHE A 1 14.73 27.11 -0.38
CA PHE A 1 13.51 26.28 -0.47
C PHE A 1 14.01 24.87 -0.65
N ASP A 2 14.37 24.22 0.45
CA ASP A 2 14.82 22.83 0.45
C ASP A 2 13.64 22.03 0.97
N GLY A 3 12.75 21.62 0.07
CA GLY A 3 11.69 20.67 0.40
C GLY A 3 12.36 19.36 0.75
N GLN A 4 12.09 18.84 1.94
CA GLN A 4 12.69 17.61 2.42
C GLN A 4 11.83 16.44 1.92
N ASN A 5 12.43 15.58 1.10
CA ASN A 5 11.75 14.39 0.60
C ASN A 5 11.98 13.23 1.58
N TYR A 6 10.90 12.61 2.01
CA TYR A 6 10.88 11.45 2.89
C TYR A 6 10.49 10.24 2.07
N ILE A 7 11.37 9.25 2.01
CA ILE A 7 11.08 7.97 1.38
C ILE A 7 10.56 7.04 2.47
N VAL A 8 9.30 6.63 2.35
CA VAL A 8 8.67 5.69 3.29
C VAL A 8 8.59 4.33 2.62
N GLN A 9 9.25 3.34 3.23
CA GLN A 9 9.26 1.96 2.78
C GLN A 9 8.70 1.07 3.87
N GLY A 10 7.87 0.11 3.49
CA GLY A 10 7.27 -0.83 4.43
C GLY A 10 6.89 -2.14 3.77
N SER A 11 6.62 -3.14 4.62
CA SER A 11 6.07 -4.42 4.20
C SER A 11 4.76 -4.68 4.93
N ILE A 12 3.73 -5.06 4.18
CA ILE A 12 2.42 -5.44 4.65
C ILE A 12 2.36 -6.96 4.64
N GLU A 13 2.08 -7.55 5.80
CA GLU A 13 1.80 -8.98 5.92
C GLU A 13 0.32 -9.13 6.24
N SER A 14 -0.41 -9.81 5.37
CA SER A 14 -1.85 -10.07 5.52
C SER A 14 -2.14 -11.55 5.32
N LYS A 15 -3.13 -12.04 6.07
CA LYS A 15 -3.69 -13.38 5.92
C LYS A 15 -5.16 -13.23 5.55
N GLY A 16 -5.56 -13.87 4.46
CA GLY A 16 -6.96 -13.90 4.04
C GLY A 16 -7.44 -15.33 3.87
N ASP A 17 -8.66 -15.60 4.34
CA ASP A 17 -9.38 -16.82 4.03
C ASP A 17 -10.14 -16.61 2.71
N TYR A 18 -9.74 -17.32 1.66
CA TYR A 18 -10.37 -17.24 0.36
C TYR A 18 -11.15 -18.52 0.08
N GLU A 19 -12.35 -18.39 -0.47
CA GLU A 19 -13.11 -19.53 -0.96
C GLU A 19 -12.62 -19.89 -2.38
N CYS A 20 -12.08 -21.10 -2.53
CA CYS A 20 -11.68 -21.61 -3.84
C CYS A 20 -12.91 -21.75 -4.75
N SER A 21 -13.04 -20.96 -5.82
CA SER A 21 -14.16 -21.07 -6.77
C SER A 21 -14.28 -22.45 -7.44
N ARG A 22 -13.18 -23.20 -7.52
CA ARG A 22 -13.14 -24.54 -8.11
C ARG A 22 -13.51 -25.67 -7.14
N CYS A 23 -13.20 -25.51 -5.86
CA CYS A 23 -13.21 -26.60 -4.89
C CYS A 23 -14.07 -26.31 -3.66
N LEU A 24 -14.57 -25.07 -3.51
CA LEU A 24 -15.38 -24.55 -2.40
C LEU A 24 -14.72 -24.77 -1.02
N THR A 25 -13.41 -24.98 -1.01
CA THR A 25 -12.63 -25.13 0.22
C THR A 25 -12.05 -23.78 0.60
N THR A 26 -12.25 -23.39 1.85
CA THR A 26 -11.57 -22.24 2.45
C THR A 26 -10.08 -22.49 2.46
N THR A 27 -9.33 -21.63 1.79
CA THR A 27 -7.87 -21.69 1.70
C THR A 27 -7.30 -20.44 2.34
N GLU A 28 -6.49 -20.62 3.38
CA GLU A 28 -5.72 -19.53 3.96
C GLU A 28 -4.62 -19.15 2.98
N HIS A 29 -4.57 -17.87 2.61
CA HIS A 29 -3.54 -17.32 1.75
C HIS A 29 -2.76 -16.26 2.53
N ASP A 30 -1.50 -16.59 2.82
CA ASP A 30 -0.51 -15.65 3.32
C ASP A 30 -0.04 -14.75 2.19
N ARG A 31 -0.12 -13.45 2.42
CA ARG A 31 0.29 -12.44 1.46
C ARG A 31 1.27 -11.48 2.10
N LYS A 32 2.34 -11.21 1.36
CA LYS A 32 3.41 -10.29 1.75
C LYS A 32 3.65 -9.30 0.62
N ASP A 33 3.23 -8.07 0.82
CA ASP A 33 3.42 -6.97 -0.12
C ASP A 33 4.44 -5.98 0.43
N SER A 34 5.23 -5.38 -0.45
CA SER A 34 6.10 -4.25 -0.11
C SER A 34 5.60 -3.00 -0.80
N PHE A 35 5.65 -1.87 -0.10
CA PHE A 35 5.31 -0.57 -0.65
C PHE A 35 6.48 0.40 -0.46
N GLU A 36 6.59 1.35 -1.38
CA GLU A 36 7.53 2.46 -1.34
C GLU A 36 6.82 3.69 -1.88
N GLU A 37 6.83 4.77 -1.11
CA GLU A 37 6.22 6.04 -1.52
C GLU A 37 7.03 7.24 -1.01
N ILE A 38 6.98 8.33 -1.76
CA ILE A 38 7.77 9.53 -1.50
C ILE A 38 6.83 10.65 -1.03
N PHE A 39 7.11 11.16 0.17
CA PHE A 39 6.38 12.27 0.78
C PHE A 39 7.27 13.52 0.82
N SER A 40 6.67 14.70 0.72
CA SER A 40 7.39 15.97 0.86
C SER A 40 6.62 16.98 1.68
N ASP A 41 7.33 17.75 2.49
CA ASP A 41 6.77 18.88 3.25
C ASP A 41 6.57 20.12 2.35
N SER A 42 7.09 20.07 1.11
CA SER A 42 6.92 21.13 0.14
C SER A 42 5.55 21.06 -0.52
N ARG A 43 4.85 22.20 -0.56
CA ARG A 43 3.62 22.37 -1.34
C ARG A 43 3.85 22.38 -2.85
N ASP A 44 5.11 22.51 -3.27
CA ASP A 44 5.57 22.44 -4.66
C ASP A 44 6.11 21.03 -4.97
N ALA A 45 5.40 20.02 -4.46
CA ALA A 45 5.73 18.62 -4.68
C ALA A 45 5.62 18.29 -6.19
N ALA A 46 6.61 17.56 -6.71
CA ALA A 46 6.53 17.02 -8.07
C ALA A 46 5.30 16.09 -8.22
N GLU A 47 4.86 15.82 -9.45
CA GLU A 47 3.62 15.06 -9.71
C GLU A 47 3.54 13.68 -9.02
N ASP A 48 4.69 13.08 -8.68
CA ASP A 48 4.81 11.78 -8.01
C ASP A 48 5.10 11.87 -6.49
N VAL A 49 4.86 13.01 -5.85
CA VAL A 49 5.17 13.22 -4.43
C VAL A 49 3.94 13.65 -3.66
N ILE A 50 3.63 12.93 -2.59
CA ILE A 50 2.47 13.24 -1.75
C ILE A 50 2.86 14.34 -0.76
N PRO A 51 2.17 15.51 -0.78
CA PRO A 51 2.41 16.54 0.20
C PRO A 51 1.85 16.12 1.57
N PHE A 52 2.63 16.30 2.63
CA PHE A 52 2.17 16.07 4.01
C PHE A 52 2.42 17.32 4.88
N ASP A 53 1.63 17.48 5.95
CA ASP A 53 1.64 18.70 6.76
C ASP A 53 2.83 18.78 7.76
N GLY A 54 3.77 17.83 7.71
CA GLY A 54 4.90 17.76 8.64
C GLY A 54 4.61 17.05 9.96
N GLU A 55 3.34 16.80 10.29
CA GLU A 55 2.94 16.16 11.56
C GLU A 55 2.77 14.65 11.43
N GLU A 56 1.97 14.19 10.48
CA GLU A 56 1.65 12.77 10.29
C GLU A 56 1.61 12.42 8.79
N ILE A 57 2.05 11.20 8.47
CA ILE A 57 1.94 10.62 7.13
C ILE A 57 0.86 9.55 7.18
N ASP A 58 -0.25 9.76 6.49
CA ASP A 58 -1.33 8.78 6.41
C ASP A 58 -1.00 7.72 5.34
N LEU A 59 -0.67 6.52 5.79
CA LEU A 59 -0.39 5.36 4.94
C LEU A 59 -1.64 4.55 4.62
N THR A 60 -2.83 4.94 5.11
CA THR A 60 -4.07 4.17 4.96
C THR A 60 -4.43 3.98 3.50
N GLU A 61 -4.33 5.05 2.69
CA GLU A 61 -4.60 4.98 1.26
C GLU A 61 -3.54 4.13 0.53
N LEU A 62 -2.25 4.34 0.82
CA LEU A 62 -1.15 3.57 0.25
C LEU A 62 -1.29 2.06 0.52
N ILE A 63 -1.58 1.70 1.77
CA ILE A 63 -1.80 0.30 2.17
C ILE A 63 -3.03 -0.25 1.47
N ARG A 64 -4.12 0.52 1.40
CA ARG A 64 -5.36 0.10 0.71
C ARG A 64 -5.12 -0.15 -0.77
N ASP A 65 -4.48 0.77 -1.49
CA ASP A 65 -4.17 0.62 -2.90
C ASP A 65 -3.23 -0.57 -3.14
N THR A 66 -2.18 -0.71 -2.32
CA THR A 66 -1.28 -1.87 -2.38
C THR A 66 -2.05 -3.18 -2.20
N LEU A 67 -3.00 -3.23 -1.25
CA LEU A 67 -3.84 -4.41 -1.03
C LEU A 67 -4.77 -4.70 -2.21
N ILE A 68 -5.38 -3.68 -2.82
CA ILE A 68 -6.28 -3.82 -3.98
C ILE A 68 -5.52 -4.22 -5.25
N ILE A 69 -4.40 -3.57 -5.57
CA ILE A 69 -3.63 -3.80 -6.79
C ILE A 69 -3.09 -5.22 -6.84
N ASN A 70 -2.55 -5.68 -5.72
CA ASN A 70 -2.00 -7.02 -5.60
C ASN A 70 -3.07 -8.04 -5.15
N GLU A 71 -4.38 -7.68 -5.17
CA GLU A 71 -5.45 -8.64 -4.92
C GLU A 71 -5.35 -9.77 -5.94
N PRO A 72 -5.29 -11.04 -5.49
CA PRO A 72 -5.21 -12.15 -6.40
C PRO A 72 -6.52 -12.21 -7.19
N SER A 73 -6.49 -11.72 -8.43
CA SER A 73 -7.56 -11.83 -9.43
C SER A 73 -7.97 -13.28 -9.77
N GLN A 74 -7.38 -14.26 -9.09
CA GLN A 74 -7.57 -15.71 -9.28
C GLN A 74 -8.68 -16.30 -8.41
N VAL A 75 -9.47 -15.46 -7.72
CA VAL A 75 -10.62 -15.90 -6.91
C VAL A 75 -11.91 -15.24 -7.39
N LEU A 76 -12.19 -15.36 -8.69
CA LEU A 76 -13.54 -15.19 -9.27
C LEU A 76 -13.92 -16.48 -10.01
#